data_AF-A0A662A0A5-F1
#
_entry.id   AF-A0A662A0A5-F1
#
_cell.length_a   1.000
_cell.length_b   1.000
_cell.length_c   1.000
_cell.angle_alpha   90.00
_cell.angle_beta   90.00
_cell.angle_gamma   90.00
#
_symmetry.space_group_name_H-M   'P 1'
#
loop_
_entity.id
_entity.type
_entity.pdbx_description
1 polymer ?
#
loop_
_entity_poly.entity_id
_entity_poly.type
_entity_poly.pdbx_seq_one_letter_code
_entity_poly.pdbx_strand_id
1 'polypeptide(L)'
;MNKLKTAIQWRKNFYYQQWLKLQWKFKKMLDLSKKEKVDAISVVVVGRNDNYGGDFTERLRTTLDWNLSILPNPELIYIEWNQIPNKPSDCDWIVERYKNAKCYIVPKEIHDTITANPKMPVMEYFGKNVGIRKATNKWMLLINSDILIGLDVVNNMKKGLNKRYVYGTHYNNVKWHNKSIDTEWIRKKDIILNSFSANMILQSVVGNFVLTHKSNWIESTGYDETLNNVRAGVDENGKNNLLYLGIKPMVIGHHFHLDHKESMIHGRNGTHGFNLFQNIPYRNQENWGLESNNTKLIKNNIWQIEKI
;
A
#
# COMPACT_ATOMS: atom_id res chain seq x y z
N MET A 1 10.21 -2.90 40.45
CA MET A 1 9.77 -1.58 39.89
C MET A 1 9.52 -1.59 38.37
N ASN A 2 10.30 -2.33 37.55
CA ASN A 2 10.16 -2.30 36.08
C ASN A 2 8.87 -2.97 35.56
N LYS A 3 8.50 -4.16 36.07
CA LYS A 3 7.29 -4.92 35.64
C LYS A 3 5.97 -4.16 35.83
N LEU A 4 5.83 -3.41 36.93
CA LEU A 4 4.62 -2.63 37.21
C LEU A 4 4.47 -1.45 36.22
N LYS A 5 5.56 -0.75 35.91
CA LYS A 5 5.57 0.32 34.90
C LYS A 5 5.20 -0.22 33.52
N THR A 6 5.75 -1.38 33.13
CA THR A 6 5.41 -2.05 31.87
C THR A 6 3.93 -2.45 31.80
N ALA A 7 3.38 -3.02 32.89
CA ALA A 7 1.96 -3.40 32.94
C ALA A 7 1.02 -2.19 32.85
N ILE A 8 1.36 -1.08 33.53
CA ILE A 8 0.59 0.17 33.44
C ILE A 8 0.65 0.75 32.02
N GLN A 9 1.83 0.78 31.40
CA GLN A 9 1.99 1.27 30.03
C GLN A 9 1.20 0.41 29.03
N TRP A 10 1.24 -0.91 29.19
CA TRP A 10 0.46 -1.83 28.37
C TRP A 10 -1.04 -1.57 28.49
N ARG A 11 -1.56 -1.40 29.71
CA ARG A 11 -2.98 -1.08 29.94
C ARG A 11 -3.37 0.27 29.32
N LYS A 12 -2.54 1.30 29.49
CA LYS A 12 -2.75 2.61 28.86
C LYS A 12 -2.83 2.50 27.34
N ASN A 13 -1.89 1.78 26.74
CA ASN A 13 -1.88 1.54 25.31
C ASN A 13 -3.12 0.74 24.88
N PHE A 14 -3.50 -0.31 25.60
CA PHE A 14 -4.70 -1.10 25.30
C PHE A 14 -5.96 -0.24 25.27
N TYR A 15 -6.22 0.57 26.31
CA TYR A 15 -7.38 1.45 26.36
C TYR A 15 -7.34 2.53 25.29
N TYR A 16 -6.18 3.10 25.00
CA TYR A 16 -6.00 4.04 23.90
C TYR A 16 -6.38 3.42 22.55
N GLN A 17 -5.95 2.18 22.29
CA GLN A 17 -6.30 1.43 21.08
C GLN A 17 -7.82 1.17 21.01
N GLN A 18 -8.47 0.79 22.11
CA GLN A 18 -9.93 0.61 22.14
C GLN A 18 -10.67 1.94 21.89
N TRP A 19 -10.18 3.03 22.45
CA TRP A 19 -10.75 4.35 22.25
C TRP A 19 -10.68 4.79 20.79
N LEU A 20 -9.54 4.59 20.11
CA LEU A 20 -9.40 4.88 18.68
C LEU A 20 -10.41 4.08 17.83
N LYS A 21 -10.58 2.78 18.11
CA LYS A 21 -11.61 1.96 17.43
C LYS A 21 -13.02 2.52 17.64
N LEU A 22 -13.32 2.93 18.86
CA LEU A 22 -14.61 3.51 19.21
C LEU A 22 -14.85 4.84 18.47
N GLN A 23 -13.84 5.72 18.41
CA GLN A 23 -13.94 6.97 17.65
C GLN A 23 -14.25 6.72 16.17
N TRP A 24 -13.57 5.77 15.54
CA TRP A 24 -13.84 5.42 14.14
C TRP A 24 -15.23 4.82 13.95
N LYS A 25 -15.69 3.98 14.88
CA LYS A 25 -17.04 3.44 14.87
C LYS A 25 -18.09 4.55 14.93
N PHE A 26 -17.93 5.52 15.84
CA PHE A 26 -18.81 6.69 15.93
C PHE A 26 -18.75 7.54 14.66
N LYS A 27 -17.56 7.89 14.18
CA LYS A 27 -17.40 8.68 12.96
C LYS A 27 -18.07 8.04 11.76
N LYS A 28 -17.95 6.72 11.60
CA LYS A 28 -18.59 5.97 10.52
C LYS A 28 -20.11 5.85 10.68
N MET A 29 -20.60 5.74 11.90
CA MET A 29 -22.04 5.71 12.19
C MET A 29 -22.71 7.06 11.90
N LEU A 30 -22.00 8.16 12.16
CA LEU A 30 -22.46 9.53 11.90
C LEU A 30 -22.20 9.99 10.46
N ASP A 31 -21.57 9.16 9.63
CA ASP A 31 -21.29 9.49 8.23
C ASP A 31 -22.53 9.27 7.35
N LEU A 32 -23.28 10.35 7.15
CA LEU A 32 -24.43 10.45 6.25
C LEU A 32 -24.06 10.91 4.84
N SER A 33 -22.77 10.95 4.50
CA SER A 33 -22.33 11.45 3.21
C SER A 33 -22.72 10.51 2.06
N LYS A 34 -22.90 11.08 0.86
CA LYS A 34 -23.23 10.31 -0.34
C LYS A 34 -22.12 9.33 -0.67
N LYS A 35 -22.49 8.06 -0.80
CA LYS A 35 -21.59 6.96 -1.17
C LYS A 35 -21.82 6.54 -2.61
N GLU A 36 -20.75 6.19 -3.28
CA GLU A 36 -20.72 5.65 -4.64
C GLU A 36 -20.48 4.14 -4.57
N LYS A 37 -21.14 3.38 -5.43
CA LYS A 37 -20.90 1.94 -5.54
C LYS A 37 -19.48 1.68 -6.04
N VAL A 38 -18.85 0.63 -5.52
CA VAL A 38 -17.54 0.16 -5.97
C VAL A 38 -17.74 -1.03 -6.90
N ASP A 39 -17.85 -0.76 -8.20
CA ASP A 39 -18.04 -1.82 -9.21
C ASP A 39 -16.73 -2.51 -9.60
N ALA A 40 -15.63 -1.77 -9.60
CA ALA A 40 -14.29 -2.24 -9.94
C ALA A 40 -13.23 -1.45 -9.16
N ILE A 41 -12.06 -2.04 -8.95
CA ILE A 41 -10.96 -1.44 -8.18
C ILE A 41 -9.62 -1.73 -8.85
N SER A 42 -8.75 -0.73 -8.96
CA SER A 42 -7.36 -0.95 -9.38
C SER A 42 -6.49 -1.14 -8.14
N VAL A 43 -5.84 -2.30 -8.05
CA VAL A 43 -4.91 -2.67 -6.99
C VAL A 43 -3.50 -2.42 -7.50
N VAL A 44 -2.79 -1.49 -6.87
CA VAL A 44 -1.40 -1.17 -7.24
C VAL A 44 -0.47 -1.82 -6.23
N VAL A 45 0.43 -2.64 -6.75
CA VAL A 45 1.47 -3.32 -5.97
C VAL A 45 2.82 -3.05 -6.63
N VAL A 46 3.83 -2.76 -5.82
CA VAL A 46 5.20 -2.50 -6.30
C VAL A 46 6.12 -3.57 -5.73
N GLY A 47 6.97 -4.11 -6.59
CA GLY A 47 7.93 -5.13 -6.19
C GLY A 47 9.21 -5.07 -6.98
N ARG A 48 10.15 -5.90 -6.53
CA ARG A 48 11.39 -6.22 -7.22
C ARG A 48 11.68 -7.67 -6.89
N ASN A 49 12.06 -8.46 -7.89
CA ASN A 49 12.43 -9.86 -7.68
C ASN A 49 13.82 -9.95 -7.03
N ASP A 50 14.05 -9.39 -5.85
CA ASP A 50 15.33 -9.48 -5.10
C ASP A 50 15.24 -10.40 -3.88
N ASN A 51 14.09 -11.05 -3.69
CA ASN A 51 13.76 -11.85 -2.51
C ASN A 51 13.81 -11.06 -1.20
N TYR A 52 13.47 -9.76 -1.24
CA TYR A 52 13.33 -8.91 -0.05
C TYR A 52 12.51 -9.59 1.05
N GLY A 53 12.99 -9.63 2.29
CA GLY A 53 12.28 -10.33 3.37
C GLY A 53 12.48 -11.85 3.42
N GLY A 54 13.16 -12.47 2.45
CA GLY A 54 13.54 -13.89 2.42
C GLY A 54 12.61 -14.83 1.64
N ASP A 55 11.36 -14.43 1.43
CA ASP A 55 10.27 -15.18 0.78
C ASP A 55 9.32 -14.21 0.05
N PHE A 56 9.90 -13.25 -0.68
CA PHE A 56 9.15 -12.15 -1.32
C PHE A 56 8.10 -12.68 -2.31
N THR A 57 8.51 -13.56 -3.22
CA THR A 57 7.65 -14.06 -4.29
C THR A 57 6.50 -14.89 -3.71
N GLU A 58 6.75 -15.68 -2.68
CA GLU A 58 5.73 -16.46 -1.98
C GLU A 58 4.72 -15.56 -1.26
N ARG A 59 5.19 -14.52 -0.56
CA ARG A 59 4.30 -13.51 0.06
C ARG A 59 3.46 -12.81 -1.00
N LEU A 60 4.09 -12.30 -2.05
CA LEU A 60 3.42 -11.60 -3.15
C LEU A 60 2.35 -12.47 -3.80
N ARG A 61 2.69 -13.72 -4.16
CA ARG A 61 1.73 -14.67 -4.72
C ARG A 61 0.57 -14.93 -3.77
N THR A 62 0.86 -15.13 -2.49
CA THR A 62 -0.15 -15.42 -1.46
C THR A 62 -1.11 -14.25 -1.25
N THR A 63 -0.59 -13.03 -1.21
CA THR A 63 -1.42 -11.83 -1.03
C THR A 63 -2.24 -11.53 -2.27
N LEU A 64 -1.68 -11.70 -3.46
CA LEU A 64 -2.42 -11.53 -4.72
C LEU A 64 -3.53 -12.57 -4.87
N ASP A 65 -3.25 -13.86 -4.61
CA ASP A 65 -4.25 -14.94 -4.64
C ASP A 65 -5.45 -14.61 -3.75
N TRP A 66 -5.19 -14.21 -2.50
CA TRP A 66 -6.25 -13.84 -1.57
C TRP A 66 -6.98 -12.56 -1.99
N ASN A 67 -6.25 -11.46 -2.18
CA ASN A 67 -6.84 -10.14 -2.39
C ASN A 67 -7.67 -10.09 -3.69
N LEU A 68 -7.14 -10.62 -4.79
CA LEU A 68 -7.83 -10.59 -6.08
C LEU A 68 -9.07 -11.51 -6.09
N SER A 69 -9.13 -12.53 -5.22
CA SER A 69 -10.31 -13.40 -5.10
C SER A 69 -11.50 -12.74 -4.39
N ILE A 70 -11.26 -11.75 -3.52
CA ILE A 70 -12.31 -11.15 -2.67
C ILE A 70 -12.70 -9.73 -3.09
N LEU A 71 -11.86 -9.04 -3.86
CA LEU A 71 -12.11 -7.66 -4.29
C LEU A 71 -13.14 -7.60 -5.44
N PRO A 72 -13.92 -6.51 -5.56
CA PRO A 72 -14.89 -6.36 -6.63
C PRO A 72 -14.17 -6.05 -7.96
N ASN A 73 -14.30 -6.95 -8.95
CA ASN A 73 -13.72 -6.84 -10.30
C ASN A 73 -12.34 -6.17 -10.31
N PRO A 74 -11.34 -6.78 -9.66
CA PRO A 74 -10.06 -6.11 -9.49
C PRO A 74 -9.33 -5.98 -10.83
N GLU A 75 -8.57 -4.91 -10.99
CA GLU A 75 -7.49 -4.78 -11.96
C GLU A 75 -6.19 -4.79 -11.16
N LEU A 76 -5.27 -5.71 -11.46
CA LEU A 76 -3.94 -5.67 -10.83
C LEU A 76 -3.02 -4.80 -11.69
N ILE A 77 -2.45 -3.76 -11.10
CA ILE A 77 -1.34 -2.99 -11.67
C ILE A 77 -0.09 -3.34 -10.86
N TYR A 78 0.76 -4.19 -11.42
CA TYR A 78 2.03 -4.54 -10.81
C TYR A 78 3.16 -3.73 -11.43
N ILE A 79 3.95 -3.08 -10.58
CA ILE A 79 5.12 -2.31 -11.01
C ILE A 79 6.37 -3.03 -10.54
N GLU A 80 7.11 -3.61 -11.48
CA GLU A 80 8.42 -4.20 -11.20
C GLU A 80 9.47 -3.09 -11.29
N TRP A 81 9.89 -2.60 -10.13
CA TRP A 81 10.79 -1.47 -10.03
C TRP A 81 12.26 -1.92 -9.96
N ASN A 82 13.13 -1.28 -10.75
CA ASN A 82 14.56 -1.56 -10.78
C ASN A 82 14.84 -3.04 -11.05
N GLN A 83 14.30 -3.53 -12.17
CA GLN A 83 14.45 -4.93 -12.58
C GLN A 83 15.91 -5.39 -12.48
N ILE A 84 16.12 -6.59 -11.94
CA ILE A 84 17.46 -7.19 -11.86
C ILE A 84 17.83 -7.79 -13.22
N PRO A 85 18.92 -7.34 -13.84
CA PRO A 85 19.37 -7.93 -15.10
C PRO A 85 19.58 -9.44 -14.97
N ASN A 86 19.22 -10.19 -16.01
CA ASN A 86 19.37 -11.64 -16.10
C ASN A 86 18.58 -12.46 -15.06
N LYS A 87 17.66 -11.86 -14.30
CA LYS A 87 16.72 -12.58 -13.45
C LYS A 87 15.33 -12.60 -14.11
N PRO A 88 14.57 -13.71 -14.00
CA PRO A 88 13.19 -13.74 -14.47
C PRO A 88 12.35 -12.63 -13.85
N SER A 89 11.50 -12.01 -14.66
CA SER A 89 10.60 -10.95 -14.23
C SER A 89 9.47 -11.54 -13.37
N ASP A 90 9.11 -10.87 -12.28
CA ASP A 90 7.88 -11.21 -11.55
C ASP A 90 6.64 -11.01 -12.43
N CYS A 91 6.72 -10.10 -13.41
CA CYS A 91 5.65 -9.85 -14.36
C CYS A 91 5.26 -11.10 -15.16
N ASP A 92 6.21 -11.99 -15.47
CA ASP A 92 5.95 -13.18 -16.29
C ASP A 92 4.93 -14.12 -15.66
N TRP A 93 5.14 -14.50 -14.40
CA TRP A 93 4.23 -15.40 -13.70
C TRP A 93 2.94 -14.69 -13.27
N ILE A 94 2.99 -13.38 -13.01
CA ILE A 94 1.82 -12.58 -12.63
C ILE A 94 0.79 -12.54 -13.77
N VAL A 95 1.20 -12.21 -15.00
CA VAL A 95 0.24 -12.11 -16.13
C VAL A 95 -0.27 -13.47 -16.59
N GLU A 96 0.52 -14.53 -16.39
CA GLU A 96 0.10 -15.91 -16.64
C GLU A 96 -0.99 -16.34 -15.64
N ARG A 97 -0.82 -15.96 -14.36
CA ARG A 97 -1.71 -16.36 -13.28
C ARG A 97 -2.99 -15.51 -13.20
N TYR A 98 -2.90 -14.21 -13.47
CA TYR A 98 -3.99 -13.26 -13.27
C TYR A 98 -4.33 -12.53 -14.58
N LYS A 99 -5.43 -12.93 -15.21
CA LYS A 99 -5.86 -12.42 -16.54
C LYS A 99 -6.10 -10.90 -16.59
N ASN A 100 -6.44 -10.32 -15.45
CA ASN A 100 -6.71 -8.92 -15.18
C ASN A 100 -5.47 -8.14 -14.71
N ALA A 101 -4.30 -8.75 -14.73
CA ALA A 101 -3.05 -8.08 -14.42
C ALA A 101 -2.51 -7.29 -15.60
N LYS A 102 -1.95 -6.12 -15.30
CA LYS A 102 -1.11 -5.30 -16.16
C LYS A 102 0.20 -5.04 -15.43
N CYS A 103 1.29 -5.38 -16.07
CA CYS A 103 2.62 -5.33 -15.49
C CYS A 103 3.47 -4.27 -16.17
N TYR A 104 4.10 -3.39 -15.40
CA TYR A 104 5.01 -2.37 -15.92
C TYR A 104 6.39 -2.53 -15.29
N ILE A 105 7.38 -2.75 -16.15
CA ILE A 105 8.78 -2.89 -15.76
C ILE A 105 9.45 -1.52 -15.85
N VAL A 106 9.97 -1.06 -14.71
CA VAL A 106 10.84 0.12 -14.63
C VAL A 106 12.29 -0.38 -14.60
N PRO A 107 13.06 -0.20 -15.69
CA PRO A 107 14.41 -0.73 -15.78
C PRO A 107 15.39 0.05 -14.88
N LYS A 108 16.54 -0.56 -14.62
CA LYS A 108 17.58 -0.02 -13.74
C LYS A 108 18.03 1.38 -14.16
N GLU A 109 18.18 1.64 -15.45
CA GLU A 109 18.63 2.94 -15.96
C GLU A 109 17.68 4.09 -15.61
N ILE A 110 16.38 3.84 -15.44
CA ILE A 110 15.43 4.85 -14.96
C ILE A 110 15.61 5.04 -13.46
N HIS A 111 15.69 3.95 -12.70
CA HIS A 111 15.90 4.01 -11.26
C HIS A 111 17.16 4.81 -10.90
N ASP A 112 18.27 4.57 -11.59
CA ASP A 112 19.56 5.22 -11.37
C ASP A 112 19.51 6.74 -11.62
N THR A 113 18.57 7.22 -12.46
CA THR A 113 18.38 8.66 -12.71
C THR A 113 17.55 9.36 -11.64
N ILE A 114 16.70 8.61 -10.93
CA ILE A 114 15.73 9.16 -9.99
C ILE A 114 16.26 9.09 -8.57
N THR A 115 16.84 7.95 -8.18
CA THR A 115 17.26 7.76 -6.80
C THR A 115 18.47 8.63 -6.45
N ALA A 116 18.35 9.37 -5.35
CA ALA A 116 19.49 10.06 -4.74
C ALA A 116 20.10 9.23 -3.58
N ASN A 117 19.62 8.00 -3.38
CA ASN A 117 20.12 7.09 -2.36
C ASN A 117 20.41 5.70 -2.96
N PRO A 118 21.69 5.37 -3.24
CA PRO A 118 22.05 4.09 -3.87
C PRO A 118 21.73 2.87 -3.01
N LYS A 119 21.42 3.05 -1.71
CA LYS A 119 21.00 1.97 -0.82
C LYS A 119 19.50 1.65 -0.95
N MET A 120 18.72 2.38 -1.75
CA MET A 120 17.29 2.15 -1.96
C MET A 120 17.04 1.35 -3.24
N PRO A 121 17.04 0.01 -3.20
CA PRO A 121 16.82 -0.82 -4.38
C PRO A 121 15.44 -0.63 -5.01
N VAL A 122 14.45 -0.22 -4.21
CA VAL A 122 13.06 -0.05 -4.63
C VAL A 122 12.56 1.31 -4.17
N MET A 123 12.06 2.12 -5.11
CA MET A 123 11.39 3.39 -4.83
C MET A 123 9.88 3.17 -4.86
N GLU A 124 9.39 2.54 -3.79
CA GLU A 124 8.02 2.03 -3.69
C GLU A 124 6.94 3.06 -4.05
N TYR A 125 7.08 4.30 -3.55
CA TYR A 125 6.10 5.36 -3.79
C TYR A 125 6.16 5.95 -5.19
N PHE A 126 7.34 5.94 -5.83
CA PHE A 126 7.49 6.29 -7.25
C PHE A 126 6.86 5.20 -8.11
N GLY A 127 7.05 3.92 -7.77
CA GLY A 127 6.32 2.82 -8.38
C GLY A 127 4.81 2.98 -8.21
N LYS A 128 4.33 3.35 -7.02
CA LYS A 128 2.90 3.63 -6.78
C LYS A 128 2.41 4.78 -7.67
N ASN A 129 3.19 5.82 -7.90
CA ASN A 129 2.85 6.91 -8.84
C ASN A 129 2.67 6.40 -10.28
N VAL A 130 3.60 5.58 -10.77
CA VAL A 130 3.46 4.92 -12.08
C VAL A 130 2.15 4.12 -12.12
N GLY A 131 1.89 3.32 -11.09
CA GLY A 131 0.67 2.53 -11.00
C GLY A 131 -0.61 3.36 -10.98
N ILE A 132 -0.61 4.51 -10.28
CA ILE A 132 -1.74 5.46 -10.26
C ILE A 132 -2.02 5.98 -11.67
N ARG A 133 -0.99 6.38 -12.43
CA ARG A 133 -1.14 6.86 -13.81
C ARG A 133 -1.77 5.78 -14.69
N LYS A 134 -1.24 4.55 -14.63
CA LYS A 134 -1.61 3.43 -15.51
C LYS A 134 -2.93 2.72 -15.15
N ALA A 135 -3.42 2.84 -13.93
CA ALA A 135 -4.68 2.24 -13.50
C ALA A 135 -5.89 2.78 -14.29
N THR A 136 -6.89 1.94 -14.59
CA THR A 136 -8.08 2.40 -15.34
C THR A 136 -9.31 2.64 -14.48
N ASN A 137 -9.39 2.06 -13.29
CA ASN A 137 -10.58 2.19 -12.45
C ASN A 137 -10.59 3.48 -11.62
N LYS A 138 -11.79 3.85 -11.18
CA LYS A 138 -12.04 5.03 -10.34
C LYS A 138 -11.53 4.87 -8.91
N TRP A 139 -11.57 3.65 -8.38
CA TRP A 139 -11.13 3.35 -7.02
C TRP A 139 -9.74 2.74 -7.04
N MET A 140 -8.84 3.34 -6.26
CA MET A 140 -7.43 2.96 -6.18
C MET A 140 -7.14 2.36 -4.81
N LEU A 141 -6.65 1.12 -4.79
CA LEU A 141 -6.13 0.46 -3.61
C LEU A 141 -4.61 0.30 -3.78
N LEU A 142 -3.84 1.08 -3.03
CA LEU A 142 -2.38 0.99 -3.00
C LEU A 142 -1.98 0.19 -1.77
N ILE A 143 -1.31 -0.95 -1.99
CA ILE A 143 -0.92 -1.86 -0.91
C ILE A 143 0.50 -2.36 -1.09
N ASN A 144 1.11 -2.82 0.01
CA ASN A 144 2.39 -3.51 -0.05
C ASN A 144 2.18 -4.98 -0.43
N SER A 145 3.25 -5.60 -0.91
CA SER A 145 3.26 -6.97 -1.44
C SER A 145 2.98 -8.06 -0.38
N ASP A 146 2.99 -7.70 0.89
CA ASP A 146 2.78 -8.56 2.07
C ASP A 146 1.48 -8.25 2.84
N ILE A 147 0.53 -7.56 2.20
CA ILE A 147 -0.74 -7.15 2.81
C ILE A 147 -1.90 -8.02 2.34
N LEU A 148 -2.61 -8.63 3.30
CA LEU A 148 -3.89 -9.28 3.09
C LEU A 148 -5.04 -8.35 3.49
N ILE A 149 -6.08 -8.30 2.65
CA ILE A 149 -7.27 -7.48 2.88
C ILE A 149 -8.27 -8.24 3.75
N GLY A 150 -8.79 -7.60 4.80
CA GLY A 150 -9.83 -8.19 5.63
C GLY A 150 -11.20 -8.25 4.94
N LEU A 151 -11.97 -9.28 5.27
CA LEU A 151 -13.34 -9.44 4.76
C LEU A 151 -14.24 -8.25 5.15
N ASP A 152 -13.95 -7.58 6.26
CA ASP A 152 -14.68 -6.39 6.70
C ASP A 152 -14.44 -5.19 5.78
N VAL A 153 -13.24 -5.04 5.20
CA VAL A 153 -12.94 -4.03 4.17
C VAL A 153 -13.84 -4.24 2.97
N VAL A 154 -13.88 -5.47 2.42
CA VAL A 154 -14.72 -5.82 1.27
C VAL A 154 -16.20 -5.60 1.58
N ASN A 155 -16.66 -6.03 2.75
CA ASN A 155 -18.05 -5.81 3.17
C ASN A 155 -18.41 -4.33 3.29
N ASN A 156 -17.45 -3.47 3.62
CA ASN A 156 -17.67 -2.02 3.68
C ASN A 156 -17.56 -1.36 2.30
N MET A 157 -16.71 -1.86 1.39
CA MET A 157 -16.72 -1.44 -0.02
C MET A 157 -18.09 -1.72 -0.68
N LYS A 158 -18.71 -2.87 -0.39
CA LYS A 158 -20.05 -3.22 -0.89
C LYS A 158 -21.15 -2.24 -0.44
N LYS A 159 -20.97 -1.55 0.67
CA LYS A 159 -21.89 -0.49 1.17
C LYS A 159 -21.68 0.85 0.46
N GLY A 160 -20.71 0.92 -0.44
CA GLY A 160 -20.29 2.12 -1.15
C GLY A 160 -19.29 2.96 -0.37
N LEU A 161 -18.57 3.80 -1.11
CA LEU A 161 -17.50 4.67 -0.62
C LEU A 161 -17.76 6.11 -1.05
N ASN A 162 -17.44 7.06 -0.18
CA ASN A 162 -17.37 8.48 -0.54
C ASN A 162 -15.99 8.83 -1.12
N LYS A 163 -15.97 9.43 -2.32
CA LYS A 163 -14.75 9.86 -3.00
C LYS A 163 -13.97 10.96 -2.26
N ARG A 164 -14.62 11.71 -1.37
CA ARG A 164 -13.95 12.74 -0.54
C ARG A 164 -13.18 12.14 0.64
N TYR A 165 -13.07 10.81 0.73
CA TYR A 165 -12.32 10.14 1.77
C TYR A 165 -11.04 9.47 1.25
N VAL A 166 -10.02 9.54 2.09
CA VAL A 166 -8.88 8.63 2.06
C VAL A 166 -9.13 7.58 3.14
N TYR A 167 -9.18 6.33 2.73
CA TYR A 167 -9.47 5.20 3.59
C TYR A 167 -8.16 4.52 4.01
N GLY A 168 -7.98 4.41 5.32
CA GLY A 168 -6.99 3.54 5.94
C GLY A 168 -7.67 2.38 6.66
N THR A 169 -6.89 1.59 7.38
CA THR A 169 -7.36 0.40 8.08
C THR A 169 -6.74 0.34 9.48
N HIS A 170 -7.41 -0.37 10.39
CA HIS A 170 -6.71 -0.97 11.51
C HIS A 170 -5.81 -2.09 10.98
N TYR A 171 -4.69 -2.40 11.63
CA TYR A 171 -3.80 -3.45 11.13
C TYR A 171 -3.48 -4.50 12.17
N ASN A 172 -3.44 -5.75 11.71
CA ASN A 172 -2.99 -6.89 12.47
C ASN A 172 -1.71 -7.42 11.86
N ASN A 173 -0.64 -7.52 12.64
CA ASN A 173 0.53 -8.28 12.23
C ASN A 173 0.25 -9.76 12.47
N VAL A 174 0.44 -10.62 11.47
CA VAL A 174 0.07 -12.04 11.56
C VAL A 174 1.23 -12.96 11.27
N LYS A 175 1.26 -14.08 12.01
CA LYS A 175 2.16 -15.18 11.77
C LYS A 175 1.73 -15.92 10.49
N TRP A 176 2.65 -16.04 9.54
CA TRP A 176 2.42 -16.79 8.30
C TRP A 176 3.57 -17.76 8.04
N HIS A 177 3.23 -18.97 7.57
CA HIS A 177 4.16 -20.08 7.37
C HIS A 177 4.04 -20.66 5.97
N ASN A 178 4.02 -19.79 4.96
CA ASN A 178 3.90 -20.19 3.56
C ASN A 178 2.69 -21.09 3.25
N LYS A 179 1.55 -20.80 3.89
CA LYS A 179 0.28 -21.50 3.68
C LYS A 179 -0.64 -20.65 2.80
N SER A 180 -1.46 -21.32 1.98
CA SER A 180 -2.57 -20.68 1.29
C SER A 180 -3.54 -20.03 2.29
N ILE A 181 -4.16 -18.93 1.88
CA ILE A 181 -5.07 -18.16 2.72
C ILE A 181 -6.51 -18.43 2.27
N ASP A 182 -7.37 -18.71 3.24
CA ASP A 182 -8.80 -18.84 3.04
C ASP A 182 -9.58 -18.05 4.11
N THR A 183 -10.91 -18.09 4.01
CA THR A 183 -11.79 -17.36 4.93
C THR A 183 -11.74 -17.89 6.37
N GLU A 184 -11.37 -19.15 6.59
CA GLU A 184 -11.22 -19.71 7.94
C GLU A 184 -9.91 -19.22 8.55
N TRP A 185 -8.82 -19.29 7.78
CA TRP A 185 -7.50 -18.83 8.18
C TRP A 185 -7.52 -17.37 8.62
N ILE A 186 -8.13 -16.47 7.84
CA ILE A 186 -8.12 -15.03 8.17
C ILE A 186 -8.96 -14.67 9.41
N ARG A 187 -9.81 -15.59 9.89
CA ARG A 187 -10.63 -15.42 11.11
C ARG A 187 -9.94 -15.96 12.37
N LYS A 188 -8.84 -16.70 12.22
CA LYS A 188 -8.09 -17.27 13.34
C LYS A 188 -7.51 -16.13 14.19
N LYS A 189 -7.65 -16.25 15.52
CA LYS A 189 -7.14 -15.24 16.46
C LYS A 189 -5.71 -15.54 16.88
N ASP A 190 -5.33 -16.81 16.89
CA ASP A 190 -4.01 -17.33 17.24
C ASP A 190 -2.92 -17.01 16.20
N ILE A 191 -3.30 -16.60 14.98
CA ILE A 191 -2.35 -16.06 14.00
C ILE A 191 -1.94 -14.62 14.29
N ILE A 192 -2.71 -13.87 15.10
CA ILE A 192 -2.47 -12.45 15.34
C ILE A 192 -1.34 -12.30 16.35
N LEU A 193 -0.23 -11.71 15.91
CA LEU A 193 0.92 -11.38 16.75
C LEU A 193 0.70 -10.05 17.47
N ASN A 194 0.22 -9.04 16.74
CA ASN A 194 -0.04 -7.70 17.28
C ASN A 194 -1.22 -7.05 16.53
N SER A 195 -1.93 -6.15 17.21
CA SER A 195 -3.03 -5.38 16.63
C SER A 195 -2.86 -3.90 16.92
N PHE A 196 -3.17 -3.07 15.92
CA PHE A 196 -3.02 -1.63 15.98
C PHE A 196 -4.23 -0.95 15.35
N SER A 197 -4.68 0.11 15.99
CA SER A 197 -5.82 0.91 15.59
C SER A 197 -5.30 2.22 15.03
N ALA A 198 -5.65 2.52 13.78
CA ALA A 198 -5.36 3.80 13.17
C ALA A 198 -5.83 4.98 14.05
N ASN A 199 -4.99 6.00 14.19
CA ASN A 199 -5.40 7.26 14.79
C ASN A 199 -6.31 8.06 13.83
N MET A 200 -6.89 9.17 14.28
CA MET A 200 -7.87 9.95 13.52
C MET A 200 -7.34 10.59 12.23
N ILE A 201 -6.02 10.61 12.04
CA ILE A 201 -5.34 11.13 10.85
C ILE A 201 -4.67 10.02 10.03
N LEU A 202 -4.97 8.75 10.32
CA LEU A 202 -4.43 7.56 9.63
C LEU A 202 -2.89 7.50 9.62
N GLN A 203 -2.24 8.05 10.64
CA GLN A 203 -0.79 7.95 10.76
C GLN A 203 -0.38 6.47 10.90
N SER A 204 0.75 6.12 10.29
CA SER A 204 1.38 4.80 10.38
C SER A 204 0.59 3.62 9.80
N VAL A 205 -0.56 3.85 9.16
CA VAL A 205 -1.33 2.79 8.47
C VAL A 205 -1.33 2.95 6.95
N VAL A 206 -1.09 4.18 6.47
CA VAL A 206 -1.06 4.52 5.04
C VAL A 206 0.19 4.03 4.29
N GLY A 207 1.22 3.57 5.00
CA GLY A 207 2.36 2.89 4.38
C GLY A 207 1.98 1.52 3.80
N ASN A 208 1.04 0.82 4.44
CA ASN A 208 0.64 -0.54 4.05
C ASN A 208 -0.61 -0.56 3.19
N PHE A 209 -1.56 0.34 3.45
CA PHE A 209 -2.87 0.35 2.82
C PHE A 209 -3.35 1.79 2.64
N VAL A 210 -3.65 2.17 1.41
CA VAL A 210 -4.41 3.38 1.11
C VAL A 210 -5.46 3.08 0.06
N LEU A 211 -6.71 3.46 0.35
CA LEU A 211 -7.79 3.40 -0.61
C LEU A 211 -8.39 4.78 -0.80
N THR A 212 -8.49 5.25 -2.03
CA THR A 212 -9.20 6.51 -2.33
C THR A 212 -9.60 6.56 -3.80
N HIS A 213 -10.33 7.60 -4.19
CA HIS A 213 -10.72 7.80 -5.58
C HIS A 213 -9.52 8.30 -6.40
N LYS A 214 -9.34 7.79 -7.63
CA LYS A 214 -8.21 8.12 -8.53
C LYS A 214 -8.03 9.62 -8.70
N SER A 215 -9.13 10.37 -8.82
CA SER A 215 -9.07 11.84 -8.94
C SER A 215 -8.32 12.52 -7.81
N ASN A 216 -8.37 11.99 -6.59
CA ASN A 216 -7.67 12.59 -5.45
C ASN A 216 -6.16 12.49 -5.61
N TRP A 217 -5.67 11.37 -6.16
CA TRP A 217 -4.26 11.22 -6.49
C TRP A 217 -3.85 12.06 -7.69
N ILE A 218 -4.73 12.20 -8.69
CA ILE A 218 -4.45 13.07 -9.85
C ILE A 218 -4.35 14.54 -9.40
N GLU A 219 -5.27 14.98 -8.54
CA GLU A 219 -5.28 16.34 -7.98
C GLU A 219 -4.07 16.58 -7.06
N SER A 220 -3.69 15.59 -6.24
CA SER A 220 -2.50 15.68 -5.38
C SER A 220 -1.18 15.47 -6.11
N THR A 221 -1.22 15.17 -7.40
CA THR A 221 -0.06 14.77 -8.21
C THR A 221 0.70 13.55 -7.67
N GLY A 222 0.01 12.59 -7.04
CA GLY A 222 0.61 11.37 -6.49
C GLY A 222 1.32 11.56 -5.15
N TYR A 223 2.30 10.70 -4.88
CA TYR A 223 3.30 10.82 -3.80
C TYR A 223 4.44 11.73 -4.24
N ASP A 224 5.08 12.40 -3.29
CA ASP A 224 6.14 13.39 -3.52
C ASP A 224 7.40 12.80 -4.17
N GLU A 225 7.67 13.19 -5.41
CA GLU A 225 8.82 12.71 -6.18
C GLU A 225 10.11 13.48 -5.88
N THR A 226 10.05 14.51 -5.05
CA THR A 226 11.25 15.16 -4.49
C THR A 226 11.89 14.34 -3.38
N LEU A 227 11.13 13.39 -2.78
CA LEU A 227 11.60 12.50 -1.72
C LEU A 227 12.33 11.28 -2.28
N ASN A 228 13.31 11.52 -3.15
CA ASN A 228 14.02 10.50 -3.90
C ASN A 228 15.23 9.87 -3.17
N ASN A 229 15.52 10.34 -1.94
CA ASN A 229 16.61 9.87 -1.10
C ASN A 229 16.15 9.12 0.17
N VAL A 230 14.84 9.04 0.41
CA VAL A 230 14.25 8.51 1.65
C VAL A 230 13.11 7.54 1.36
N ARG A 231 12.99 6.49 2.17
CA ARG A 231 11.86 5.56 2.12
C ARG A 231 10.79 5.89 3.15
N ALA A 232 11.20 6.17 4.38
CA ALA A 232 10.25 6.32 5.48
C ALA A 232 9.62 7.72 5.51
N GLY A 233 8.30 7.76 5.71
CA GLY A 233 7.51 8.99 5.83
C GLY A 233 6.98 9.55 4.50
N VAL A 234 7.34 8.97 3.35
CA VAL A 234 6.80 9.39 2.04
C VAL A 234 5.29 9.07 1.95
N ASP A 235 4.86 7.94 2.53
CA ASP A 235 3.46 7.59 2.71
C ASP A 235 2.70 8.64 3.53
N GLU A 236 3.28 9.01 4.68
CA GLU A 236 2.70 10.01 5.56
C GLU A 236 2.63 11.38 4.86
N ASN A 237 3.66 11.77 4.12
CA ASN A 237 3.69 13.00 3.35
C ASN A 237 2.60 13.02 2.26
N GLY A 238 2.47 11.92 1.49
CA GLY A 238 1.41 11.76 0.49
C GLY A 238 0.01 11.85 1.08
N LYS A 239 -0.24 11.14 2.19
CA LYS A 239 -1.51 11.24 2.91
C LYS A 239 -1.75 12.66 3.42
N ASN A 240 -0.76 13.33 3.99
CA ASN A 240 -0.92 14.70 4.47
C ASN A 240 -1.24 15.68 3.34
N ASN A 241 -0.68 15.49 2.14
CA ASN A 241 -1.04 16.28 0.96
C ASN A 241 -2.51 16.06 0.56
N LEU A 242 -3.01 14.81 0.60
CA LEU A 242 -4.43 14.54 0.42
C LEU A 242 -5.30 15.25 1.47
N LEU A 243 -4.89 15.23 2.75
CA LEU A 243 -5.60 15.92 3.82
C LEU A 243 -5.62 17.45 3.61
N TYR A 244 -4.50 18.01 3.15
CA TYR A 244 -4.39 19.44 2.80
C TYR A 244 -5.39 19.83 1.70
N LEU A 245 -5.62 18.96 0.72
CA LEU A 245 -6.63 19.14 -0.33
C LEU A 245 -8.07 18.90 0.15
N GLY A 246 -8.29 18.75 1.47
CA GLY A 246 -9.61 18.59 2.06
C GLY A 246 -10.18 17.17 1.96
N ILE A 247 -9.40 16.19 1.52
CA ILE A 247 -9.78 14.78 1.58
C ILE A 247 -9.79 14.34 3.04
N LYS A 248 -10.89 13.74 3.50
CA LYS A 248 -11.05 13.41 4.93
C LYS A 248 -10.62 11.97 5.22
N PRO A 249 -10.00 11.70 6.38
CA PRO A 249 -9.61 10.33 6.73
C PRO A 249 -10.83 9.51 7.19
N MET A 250 -10.86 8.24 6.80
CA MET A 250 -11.83 7.24 7.25
C MET A 250 -11.16 5.87 7.46
N VAL A 251 -11.58 5.09 8.47
CA VAL A 251 -11.21 3.68 8.56
C VAL A 251 -12.26 2.81 7.90
N ILE A 252 -11.82 1.95 6.97
CA ILE A 252 -12.73 1.05 6.23
C ILE A 252 -12.83 -0.35 6.85
N GLY A 253 -11.84 -0.81 7.60
CA GLY A 253 -11.81 -2.16 8.18
C GLY A 253 -10.41 -2.54 8.66
N HIS A 254 -10.06 -3.81 8.53
CA HIS A 254 -8.75 -4.35 8.92
C HIS A 254 -7.95 -4.85 7.72
N HIS A 255 -6.63 -4.65 7.77
CA HIS A 255 -5.69 -5.42 6.95
C HIS A 255 -4.81 -6.30 7.84
N PHE A 256 -4.18 -7.29 7.23
CA PHE A 256 -3.22 -8.16 7.88
C PHE A 256 -1.88 -8.05 7.17
N HIS A 257 -0.82 -7.76 7.92
CA HIS A 257 0.55 -7.73 7.42
C HIS A 257 1.19 -9.08 7.72
N LEU A 258 1.71 -9.75 6.68
CA LEU A 258 2.43 -11.01 6.83
C LEU A 258 3.77 -10.75 7.52
N ASP A 259 3.92 -11.17 8.76
CA ASP A 259 5.14 -10.93 9.53
C ASP A 259 6.34 -11.62 8.87
N HIS A 260 7.46 -10.91 8.79
CA HIS A 260 8.71 -11.41 8.23
C HIS A 260 9.91 -10.79 8.94
N LYS A 261 11.06 -11.49 8.93
CA LYS A 261 12.26 -11.13 9.72
C LYS A 261 12.83 -9.74 9.42
N GLU A 262 12.48 -9.16 8.28
CA GLU A 262 12.96 -7.85 7.84
C GLU A 262 11.97 -6.72 8.08
N SER A 263 10.81 -7.02 8.67
CA SER A 263 9.85 -6.00 9.05
C SER A 263 10.45 -5.05 10.10
N MET A 264 10.07 -3.77 10.02
CA MET A 264 10.48 -2.76 11.01
C MET A 264 10.06 -3.12 12.44
N ILE A 265 9.04 -3.97 12.61
CA ILE A 265 8.59 -4.48 13.91
C ILE A 265 9.71 -5.25 14.63
N HIS A 266 10.62 -5.88 13.89
CA HIS A 266 11.76 -6.63 14.43
C HIS A 266 13.03 -5.75 14.62
N GLY A 267 12.89 -4.43 14.58
CA GLY A 267 13.98 -3.50 14.90
C GLY A 267 15.08 -3.41 13.86
N ARG A 268 14.85 -3.89 12.62
CA ARG A 268 15.79 -3.66 11.53
C ARG A 268 15.78 -2.19 11.14
N ASN A 269 16.96 -1.58 11.18
CA ASN A 269 17.18 -0.18 10.82
C ASN A 269 16.58 0.12 9.45
N GLY A 270 15.84 1.23 9.36
CA GLY A 270 15.54 1.87 8.09
C GLY A 270 16.85 2.38 7.48
N THR A 271 17.62 1.50 6.84
CA THR A 271 18.87 1.83 6.12
C THR A 271 18.66 2.77 4.93
N HIS A 272 17.41 3.21 4.75
CA HIS A 272 16.88 3.98 3.63
C HIS A 272 16.46 5.40 4.05
N GLY A 273 16.89 5.87 5.24
CA GLY A 273 16.61 7.21 5.74
C GLY A 273 15.20 7.40 6.31
N PHE A 274 15.08 8.32 7.26
CA PHE A 274 13.83 8.82 7.82
C PHE A 274 13.90 10.35 7.86
N ASN A 275 12.82 11.03 7.51
CA ASN A 275 12.76 12.48 7.63
C ASN A 275 11.34 12.93 7.98
N LEU A 276 11.25 14.05 8.72
CA LEU A 276 9.99 14.73 8.98
C LEU A 276 9.85 15.84 7.95
N PHE A 277 8.85 15.73 7.08
CA PHE A 277 8.69 16.64 5.95
C PHE A 277 7.79 17.82 6.31
N GLN A 278 8.19 19.03 5.91
CA GLN A 278 7.40 20.27 6.05
C GLN A 278 6.98 20.85 4.71
N ASN A 279 7.04 20.07 3.63
CA ASN A 279 6.77 20.53 2.27
C ASN A 279 5.32 20.25 1.83
N ILE A 280 4.35 20.40 2.74
CA ILE A 280 2.93 20.27 2.43
C ILE A 280 2.31 21.68 2.37
N PRO A 281 1.64 22.06 1.26
CA PRO A 281 1.43 21.24 0.07
C PRO A 281 2.68 21.13 -0.80
N TYR A 282 2.79 20.00 -1.50
CA TYR A 282 3.68 19.87 -2.64
C TYR A 282 2.86 19.61 -3.91
N ARG A 283 3.51 19.84 -5.05
CA ARG A 283 3.02 19.47 -6.36
C ARG A 283 4.19 18.94 -7.18
N ASN A 284 4.07 17.73 -7.69
CA ASN A 284 5.05 17.18 -8.61
C ASN A 284 4.97 17.86 -9.98
N GLN A 285 6.02 17.69 -10.79
CA GLN A 285 6.02 18.14 -12.18
C GLN A 285 4.92 17.46 -12.99
N GLU A 286 4.52 18.03 -14.13
CA GLU A 286 3.39 17.52 -14.93
C GLU A 286 3.57 16.06 -15.39
N ASN A 287 4.83 15.65 -15.56
CA ASN A 287 5.24 14.31 -15.98
C ASN A 287 5.39 13.30 -14.83
N TRP A 288 4.93 13.62 -13.61
CA TRP A 288 5.00 12.71 -12.46
C TRP A 288 4.41 11.33 -12.74
N GLY A 289 4.97 10.30 -12.09
CA GLY A 289 4.61 8.91 -12.35
C GLY A 289 5.13 8.39 -13.68
N LEU A 290 6.24 8.96 -14.18
CA LEU A 290 6.85 8.63 -15.48
C LEU A 290 5.87 8.75 -16.65
N GLU A 291 5.00 9.76 -16.58
CA GLU A 291 3.93 9.94 -17.58
C GLU A 291 4.48 10.30 -18.96
N SER A 292 5.59 11.04 -19.01
CA SER A 292 6.26 11.41 -20.27
C SER A 292 7.04 10.26 -20.91
N ASN A 293 7.31 9.19 -20.17
CA ASN A 293 8.09 8.08 -20.68
C ASN A 293 7.25 7.20 -21.61
N ASN A 294 7.86 6.76 -22.71
CA ASN A 294 7.24 5.79 -23.59
C ASN A 294 7.07 4.45 -22.86
N THR A 295 5.99 3.75 -23.17
CA THR A 295 5.73 2.39 -22.68
C THR A 295 5.68 1.43 -23.85
N LYS A 296 6.67 0.54 -23.95
CA LYS A 296 6.75 -0.48 -24.99
C LYS A 296 6.13 -1.79 -24.51
N LEU A 297 5.13 -2.29 -25.24
CA LEU A 297 4.59 -3.63 -25.00
C LEU A 297 5.66 -4.67 -25.41
N ILE A 298 6.11 -5.49 -24.46
CA ILE A 298 7.13 -6.52 -24.72
C ILE A 298 6.56 -7.93 -24.72
N LYS A 299 5.43 -8.14 -24.02
CA LYS A 299 4.66 -9.39 -23.98
C LYS A 299 3.21 -9.06 -23.64
N ASN A 300 2.28 -9.99 -23.86
CA ASN A 300 0.88 -9.79 -23.51
C ASN A 300 0.75 -9.31 -22.04
N ASN A 301 0.15 -8.13 -21.84
CA ASN A 301 0.01 -7.46 -20.56
C ASN A 301 1.31 -7.12 -19.79
N ILE A 302 2.46 -7.10 -20.46
CA ILE A 302 3.74 -6.65 -19.89
C ILE A 302 4.31 -5.53 -20.74
N TRP A 303 4.50 -4.38 -20.11
CA TRP A 303 5.12 -3.20 -20.71
C TRP A 303 6.45 -2.88 -20.04
N GLN A 304 7.42 -2.43 -20.82
CA GLN A 304 8.64 -1.81 -20.31
C GLN A 304 8.54 -0.30 -20.45
N ILE A 305 8.90 0.44 -19.40
CA ILE A 305 9.04 1.89 -19.45
C ILE A 305 10.40 2.22 -20.05
N GLU A 306 10.41 3.03 -21.10
CA GLU A 306 11.62 3.44 -21.79
C GLU A 306 12.11 4.79 -21.25
N LYS A 307 13.42 4.93 -21.12
CA LYS A 307 14.05 6.20 -20.77
C LYS A 307 13.92 7.16 -21.97
N ILE A 308 13.61 8.43 -21.68
CA ILE A 308 13.62 9.52 -22.66
C ILE A 308 15.07 9.96 -22.91
#